data_AF-I7AEE9-F1
#
_entry.id   AF-I7AEE9-F1
#
_cell.length_a   1.000
_cell.length_b   1.000
_cell.length_c   1.000
_cell.angle_alpha   90.00
_cell.angle_beta   90.00
_cell.angle_gamma   90.00
#
_symmetry.space_group_name_H-M   'P 1'
#
loop_
_entity.id
_entity.type
_entity.pdbx_description
1 polymer ?
#
loop_
_entity_poly.entity_id
_entity_poly.type
_entity_poly.pdbx_seq_one_letter_code
_entity_poly.pdbx_strand_id
1 'polypeptide(L)'
;MKINSKFRLMTKIETLDAINRSLETHPGQAEFLEKVRLYCTSSMAKDQALGIKQTLINIGLTEFEIIQLLDFNPKSIVCLQLVIEDMEERFTEEALLRILDLFNDNK
;
A
#
# COMPACT_ATOMS: atom_id res chain seq x y z
N MET A 1 -1.65 -9.03 -30.03
CA MET A 1 -2.00 -7.65 -29.63
C MET A 1 -0.78 -7.07 -28.90
N LYS A 2 -0.18 -5.96 -29.36
CA LYS A 2 0.88 -5.28 -28.60
C LYS A 2 0.21 -4.32 -27.61
N ILE A 3 0.37 -4.58 -26.32
CA ILE A 3 -0.20 -3.74 -25.27
C ILE A 3 0.83 -2.64 -24.97
N ASN A 4 0.57 -1.42 -25.44
CA ASN A 4 1.32 -0.23 -25.09
C ASN A 4 0.64 0.47 -23.92
N SER A 5 0.74 -0.08 -22.71
CA SER A 5 0.21 0.56 -21.50
C SER A 5 1.35 0.94 -20.56
N LYS A 6 1.32 2.18 -20.05
CA LYS A 6 2.11 2.54 -18.87
C LYS A 6 1.55 1.76 -17.68
N PHE A 7 2.41 1.02 -16.99
CA PHE A 7 2.04 0.35 -15.76
C PHE A 7 1.85 1.39 -14.66
N ARG A 8 0.76 1.24 -13.89
CA ARG A 8 0.50 2.03 -12.70
C ARG A 8 0.49 1.07 -11.51
N LEU A 9 1.36 1.31 -10.54
CA LEU A 9 1.33 0.57 -9.29
C LEU A 9 0.19 1.09 -8.42
N MET A 10 -0.48 0.18 -7.74
CA MET A 10 -1.66 0.48 -6.93
C MET A 10 -1.58 -0.30 -5.62
N THR A 11 -1.90 0.39 -4.53
CA THR A 11 -2.17 -0.22 -3.23
C THR A 11 -3.45 -1.06 -3.30
N LYS A 12 -3.65 -1.95 -2.31
CA LYS A 12 -4.93 -2.67 -2.14
C LYS A 12 -6.12 -1.72 -2.04
N ILE A 13 -5.97 -0.57 -1.38
CA ILE A 13 -7.07 0.40 -1.26
C ILE A 13 -7.40 1.11 -2.59
N GLU A 14 -6.38 1.49 -3.36
CA GLU A 14 -6.60 2.05 -4.70
C GLU A 14 -7.22 1.00 -5.64
N THR A 15 -6.83 -0.27 -5.46
CA THR A 15 -7.39 -1.41 -6.21
C THR A 15 -8.85 -1.64 -5.83
N LEU A 16 -9.20 -1.57 -4.55
CA LEU A 16 -10.57 -1.71 -4.07
C LEU A 16 -11.48 -0.63 -4.67
N ASP A 17 -11.03 0.62 -4.70
CA ASP A 17 -11.74 1.72 -5.35
C ASP A 17 -11.97 1.47 -6.85
N ALA A 18 -10.95 0.96 -7.56
CA ALA A 18 -11.05 0.68 -8.98
C ALA A 18 -12.03 -0.48 -9.26
N ILE A 19 -12.02 -1.53 -8.42
CA ILE A 19 -12.93 -2.67 -8.54
C ILE A 19 -14.37 -2.24 -8.27
N ASN A 20 -14.61 -1.45 -7.22
CA ASN A 20 -15.95 -0.98 -6.88
C ASN A 20 -16.58 -0.17 -8.02
N ARG A 21 -15.78 0.61 -8.77
CA ARG A 21 -16.24 1.31 -9.99
C ARG A 21 -16.46 0.39 -11.19
N SER A 22 -15.80 -0.77 -11.22
CA SER A 22 -15.80 -1.70 -12.37
C SER A 22 -16.85 -2.81 -12.26
N LEU A 23 -17.26 -3.18 -11.05
CA LEU A 23 -18.28 -4.20 -10.80
C LEU A 23 -19.62 -3.89 -11.50
N GLU A 24 -19.95 -2.61 -11.61
CA GLU A 24 -21.19 -2.15 -12.29
C GLU A 24 -21.16 -2.33 -13.81
N THR A 25 -19.97 -2.44 -14.40
CA THR A 25 -19.77 -2.39 -15.87
C THR A 25 -19.36 -3.74 -16.49
N HIS A 26 -18.92 -4.71 -15.69
CA HIS A 26 -18.37 -5.99 -16.18
C HIS A 26 -18.96 -7.22 -15.45
N PRO A 27 -20.26 -7.53 -15.65
CA PRO A 27 -20.95 -8.61 -14.92
C PRO A 27 -20.34 -10.01 -15.19
N GLY A 28 -19.73 -10.22 -16.36
CA GLY A 28 -19.07 -11.48 -16.72
C GLY A 28 -17.79 -11.79 -15.93
N GLN A 29 -17.28 -10.85 -15.13
CA GLN A 29 -16.09 -11.02 -14.27
C GLN A 29 -16.41 -10.89 -12.78
N ALA A 30 -17.70 -10.85 -12.40
CA ALA A 30 -18.14 -10.55 -11.06
C ALA A 30 -17.51 -11.46 -9.99
N GLU A 31 -17.43 -12.78 -10.22
CA GLU A 31 -16.84 -13.71 -9.25
C GLU A 31 -15.35 -13.44 -9.00
N PHE A 32 -14.58 -13.14 -10.06
CA PHE A 32 -13.17 -12.81 -9.94
C PHE A 32 -12.99 -11.48 -9.20
N LEU A 33 -13.72 -10.45 -9.61
CA LEU A 33 -13.66 -9.12 -9.00
C LEU A 33 -14.06 -9.16 -7.52
N GLU A 34 -15.03 -9.99 -7.15
CA GLU A 34 -15.45 -10.19 -5.76
C GLU A 34 -14.34 -10.83 -4.90
N LYS A 35 -13.62 -11.83 -5.43
CA LYS A 35 -12.48 -12.43 -4.71
C LYS A 35 -11.35 -11.43 -4.49
N VAL A 36 -11.03 -10.61 -5.49
CA VAL A 36 -10.01 -9.56 -5.35
C VAL A 36 -10.48 -8.49 -4.35
N ARG A 37 -11.76 -8.10 -4.42
CA ARG A 37 -12.38 -7.18 -3.46
C ARG A 37 -12.19 -7.68 -2.02
N LEU A 38 -12.56 -8.94 -1.75
CA LEU A 38 -12.42 -9.57 -0.44
C LEU A 38 -10.98 -9.54 0.07
N TYR A 39 -10.01 -9.84 -0.78
CA TYR A 39 -8.58 -9.77 -0.44
C TYR A 39 -8.10 -8.36 -0.10
N CYS A 40 -8.65 -7.33 -0.77
CA CYS A 40 -8.30 -5.93 -0.53
C CYS A 40 -9.03 -5.29 0.67
N THR A 41 -10.10 -5.90 1.19
CA THR A 41 -10.90 -5.32 2.29
C THR A 41 -10.17 -5.18 3.62
N SER A 42 -9.06 -5.89 3.83
CA SER A 42 -8.28 -5.81 5.07
C SER A 42 -7.38 -4.57 5.18
N SER A 43 -7.50 -3.62 4.25
CA SER A 43 -6.67 -2.42 4.18
C SER A 43 -7.13 -1.34 5.15
N MET A 44 -6.18 -0.48 5.55
CA MET A 44 -6.45 0.75 6.31
C MET A 44 -7.39 1.71 5.56
N ALA A 45 -7.96 2.70 6.26
CA ALA A 45 -8.86 3.69 5.65
C ALA A 45 -8.14 4.55 4.60
N LYS A 46 -8.87 4.99 3.57
CA LYS A 46 -8.30 5.67 2.40
C LYS A 46 -7.62 7.00 2.74
N ASP A 47 -8.31 7.85 3.50
CA ASP A 47 -7.80 9.19 3.84
C ASP A 47 -6.52 9.07 4.67
N GLN A 48 -6.48 8.07 5.54
CA GLN A 48 -5.28 7.74 6.30
C GLN A 48 -4.15 7.25 5.39
N ALA A 49 -4.42 6.30 4.50
CA ALA A 49 -3.42 5.78 3.57
C ALA A 49 -2.78 6.89 2.74
N LEU A 50 -3.56 7.90 2.33
CA LEU A 50 -3.06 9.07 1.61
C LEU A 50 -2.12 9.92 2.48
N GLY A 51 -2.48 10.18 3.74
CA GLY A 51 -1.63 10.93 4.67
C GLY A 51 -0.31 10.23 4.98
N ILE A 52 -0.36 8.92 5.24
CA ILE A 52 0.83 8.09 5.46
C ILE A 52 1.67 8.06 4.18
N LYS A 53 1.07 7.80 3.01
CA LYS A 53 1.76 7.79 1.70
C LYS A 53 2.58 9.07 1.49
N GLN A 54 1.99 10.23 1.70
CA GLN A 54 2.69 11.50 1.50
C GLN A 54 3.86 11.65 2.48
N THR A 55 3.68 11.23 3.73
CA THR A 55 4.75 11.27 4.74
C THR A 55 5.91 10.35 4.36
N LEU A 56 5.63 9.12 3.90
CA LEU A 56 6.65 8.17 3.47
C LEU A 56 7.41 8.64 2.21
N ILE A 57 6.72 9.30 1.26
CA ILE A 57 7.38 9.95 0.11
C ILE A 57 8.40 10.98 0.59
N ASN A 58 8.00 11.83 1.55
CA ASN A 58 8.86 12.89 2.08
C ASN A 58 10.06 12.34 2.86
N ILE A 59 9.94 11.14 3.43
CA ILE A 59 11.03 10.43 4.13
C ILE A 59 12.01 9.78 3.13
N GLY A 60 11.67 9.69 1.84
CA GLY A 60 12.55 9.15 0.80
C GLY A 60 12.41 7.65 0.58
N LEU A 61 11.25 7.07 0.92
CA LEU A 61 10.90 5.71 0.50
C LEU A 61 10.51 5.69 -0.98
N THR A 62 10.81 4.58 -1.64
CA THR A 62 10.43 4.37 -3.05
C THR A 62 8.92 4.08 -3.16
N GLU A 63 8.33 4.31 -4.33
CA GLU A 63 6.90 4.06 -4.56
C GLU A 63 6.51 2.61 -4.21
N PHE A 64 7.36 1.63 -4.54
CA PHE A 64 7.11 0.22 -4.28
C PHE A 64 7.14 -0.11 -2.79
N GLU A 65 8.16 0.37 -2.06
CA GLU A 65 8.25 0.22 -0.60
C GLU A 65 7.02 0.81 0.08
N ILE A 66 6.60 2.00 -0.34
CA ILE A 66 5.42 2.67 0.22
C ILE A 66 4.16 1.83 0.02
N ILE A 67 3.96 1.29 -1.18
CA ILE A 67 2.81 0.42 -1.48
C ILE A 67 2.83 -0.82 -0.58
N GLN A 68 3.99 -1.46 -0.45
CA GLN A 68 4.14 -2.63 0.41
C GLN A 68 3.88 -2.31 1.88
N LEU A 69 4.40 -1.20 2.41
CA LEU A 69 4.16 -0.78 3.80
C LEU A 69 2.68 -0.48 4.08
N LEU A 70 1.99 0.20 3.15
CA LEU A 70 0.56 0.47 3.27
C LEU A 70 -0.30 -0.80 3.25
N ASP A 71 0.08 -1.79 2.43
CA ASP A 71 -0.67 -3.03 2.28
C ASP A 71 -0.34 -4.09 3.34
N PHE A 72 0.84 -4.00 3.95
CA PHE A 72 1.35 -4.90 4.98
C PHE A 72 1.06 -4.40 6.41
N ASN A 73 0.97 -3.08 6.60
CA ASN A 73 0.72 -2.43 7.90
C ASN A 73 1.73 -2.88 8.98
N PRO A 74 3.01 -2.51 8.86
CA PRO A 74 4.09 -3.00 9.71
C PRO A 74 3.83 -2.74 11.20
N LYS A 75 4.27 -3.68 12.06
CA LYS A 75 4.09 -3.60 13.53
C LYS A 75 5.40 -3.69 14.32
N SER A 76 6.52 -3.84 13.65
CA SER A 76 7.84 -3.93 14.28
C SER A 76 8.94 -3.51 13.30
N ILE A 77 10.14 -3.23 13.82
CA ILE A 77 11.31 -2.91 12.97
C ILE A 77 11.63 -4.06 12.02
N VAL A 78 11.48 -5.31 12.47
CA VAL A 78 11.66 -6.51 11.63
C VAL A 78 10.71 -6.49 10.43
N CYS A 79 9.47 -6.00 10.59
CA CYS A 79 8.55 -5.83 9.46
C CYS A 79 9.07 -4.80 8.44
N LEU A 80 9.75 -3.73 8.88
CA LEU A 80 10.33 -2.74 7.98
C LEU A 80 11.51 -3.32 7.19
N GLN A 81 12.35 -4.15 7.82
CA GLN A 81 13.48 -4.83 7.16
C GLN A 81 13.06 -5.74 6.00
N LEU A 82 11.84 -6.26 6.01
CA LEU A 82 11.30 -7.09 4.92
C LEU A 82 10.93 -6.28 3.67
N VAL A 83 10.84 -4.96 3.80
CA VAL A 83 10.30 -4.07 2.75
C VAL A 83 11.34 -3.04 2.32
N ILE A 84 12.02 -2.40 3.26
CA ILE A 84 12.98 -1.33 3.00
C ILE A 84 14.33 -1.95 2.65
N GLU A 85 14.77 -1.76 1.41
CA GLU A 85 16.10 -2.21 0.96
C GLU A 85 17.19 -1.33 1.57
N ASP A 86 18.34 -1.93 1.92
CA ASP A 86 19.48 -1.24 2.55
C ASP A 86 19.05 -0.34 3.74
N MET A 87 18.16 -0.88 4.58
CA MET A 87 17.44 -0.13 5.61
C MET A 87 18.38 0.55 6.61
N GLU A 88 19.42 -0.17 7.07
CA GLU A 88 20.37 0.29 8.08
C GLU A 88 21.29 1.39 7.53
N GLU A 89 21.55 1.36 6.22
CA GLU A 89 22.34 2.37 5.52
C GLU A 89 21.54 3.64 5.21
N ARG A 90 20.22 3.52 5.00
CA ARG A 90 19.35 4.62 4.58
C ARG A 90 18.69 5.37 5.72
N PHE A 91 18.44 4.71 6.86
CA PHE A 91 17.63 5.28 7.93
C PHE A 91 18.25 5.08 9.30
N THR A 92 18.18 6.11 10.14
CA THR A 92 18.52 5.97 11.56
C THR A 92 17.43 5.23 12.32
N GLU A 93 17.75 4.68 13.49
CA GLU A 93 16.78 4.02 14.35
C GLU A 93 15.60 4.94 14.69
N GLU A 94 15.84 6.23 14.96
CA GLU A 94 14.77 7.19 15.25
C GLU A 94 13.88 7.48 14.03
N ALA A 95 14.42 7.39 12.82
CA ALA A 95 13.63 7.53 11.59
C ALA A 95 12.74 6.28 11.38
N LEU A 96 13.27 5.08 11.65
CA LEU A 96 12.52 3.83 11.56
C LEU A 96 11.38 3.76 12.59
N LEU A 97 11.63 4.22 13.82
CA LEU A 97 10.59 4.35 14.84
C LEU A 97 9.48 5.31 14.39
N ARG A 98 9.85 6.47 13.83
CA ARG A 98 8.86 7.40 13.25
C ARG A 98 8.04 6.79 12.12
N ILE A 99 8.65 5.97 11.27
CA ILE A 99 7.91 5.24 10.22
C ILE A 99 6.89 4.30 10.86
N LEU A 100 7.27 3.55 11.90
CA LEU A 100 6.36 2.63 12.60
C LEU A 100 5.20 3.37 13.29
N ASP A 101 5.47 4.53 13.88
CA ASP A 101 4.46 5.31 14.58
C ASP A 101 3.29 5.70 13.67
N LEU A 102 3.56 5.97 12.39
CA LEU A 102 2.52 6.23 11.36
C LEU A 102 1.48 5.12 11.25
N PHE A 103 1.85 3.88 11.58
CA PHE A 103 0.99 2.70 11.51
C PHE A 103 0.42 2.29 12.88
N ASN A 104 0.96 2.84 13.98
CA ASN A 104 0.57 2.52 15.35
C ASN A 104 -0.49 3.47 15.93
N ASP A 105 -0.62 4.70 15.42
CA ASP A 105 -1.69 5.67 15.75
C ASP A 105 -3.10 5.22 15.30
N ASN A 106 -3.27 3.92 15.09
CA ASN A 106 -4.46 3.22 14.60
C ASN A 106 -5.25 2.49 15.69
N LYS A 107 -5.05 2.87 16.97
CA LYS A 107 -5.82 2.36 18.10
C LYS A 107 -6.72 3.45 18.68
#